data_AF-A0A523N5B1-F1
#
_entry.id   AF-A0A523N5B1-F1
#
_cell.length_a   1.000
_cell.length_b   1.000
_cell.length_c   1.000
_cell.angle_alpha   90.00
_cell.angle_beta   90.00
_cell.angle_gamma   90.00
#
_symmetry.space_group_name_H-M   'P 1'
#
loop_
_entity.id
_entity.type
_entity.pdbx_description
1 polymer ?
#
loop_
_entity_poly.entity_id
_entity_poly.type
_entity_poly.pdbx_seq_one_letter_code
_entity_poly.pdbx_strand_id
1 'polypeptide(L)'
;MPVKVRVPTPLMKLTNNQAEVTAEGGTIADIFNDLESQFAGIKERICEENGTPRRFINIYLNEEDIRFLDGENTKIKDGDEVSIIPAIAGGAL
;
A
#
# COMPACT_ATOMS: atom_id res chain seq x y z
N MET A 1 -8.90 13.21 -0.48
CA MET A 1 -9.91 12.34 -1.13
C MET A 1 -9.52 10.92 -0.81
N PRO A 2 -10.41 10.13 -0.20
CA PRO A 2 -10.08 8.77 0.20
C PRO A 2 -10.05 7.82 -0.99
N VAL A 3 -8.97 7.06 -1.09
CA VAL A 3 -8.86 5.91 -1.99
C VAL A 3 -8.94 4.61 -1.21
N LYS A 4 -9.35 3.56 -1.89
CA LYS A 4 -9.40 2.22 -1.32
C LYS A 4 -8.00 1.61 -1.35
N VAL A 5 -7.56 1.06 -0.23
CA VAL A 5 -6.31 0.30 -0.11
C VAL A 5 -6.62 -1.15 0.23
N ARG A 6 -6.20 -2.08 -0.63
CA ARG A 6 -6.25 -3.52 -0.36
C ARG A 6 -5.04 -3.96 0.43
N VAL A 7 -5.31 -4.60 1.57
CA VAL A 7 -4.33 -4.99 2.57
C VAL A 7 -4.19 -6.52 2.55
N PRO A 8 -2.98 -7.06 2.39
CA PRO A 8 -2.76 -8.49 2.32
C PRO A 8 -2.89 -9.12 3.72
N THR A 9 -3.27 -10.39 3.77
CA THR A 9 -3.54 -11.12 5.02
C THR A 9 -2.46 -10.96 6.10
N PRO A 10 -1.14 -11.00 5.79
CA PRO A 10 -0.10 -10.80 6.81
C PRO A 10 -0.14 -9.44 7.51
N LEU A 11 -0.67 -8.41 6.84
CA LEU A 11 -0.77 -7.04 7.37
C LEU A 11 -2.12 -6.75 8.03
N MET A 12 -3.13 -7.59 7.83
CA MET A 12 -4.48 -7.37 8.37
C MET A 12 -4.52 -7.23 9.90
N LYS A 13 -3.56 -7.82 10.63
CA LYS A 13 -3.46 -7.64 12.09
C LYS A 13 -3.20 -6.20 12.51
N LEU A 14 -2.56 -5.40 11.65
CA LEU A 14 -2.32 -3.97 11.87
C LEU A 14 -3.53 -3.12 11.51
N THR A 15 -4.41 -3.62 10.64
CA THR A 15 -5.61 -2.93 10.14
C THR A 15 -6.89 -3.46 10.77
N ASN A 16 -6.85 -3.86 12.05
CA ASN A 16 -8.03 -4.38 12.78
C ASN A 16 -8.74 -5.56 12.09
N ASN A 17 -7.98 -6.41 11.40
CA ASN A 17 -8.46 -7.50 10.56
C ASN A 17 -9.30 -7.07 9.35
N GLN A 18 -9.13 -5.84 8.86
CA GLN A 18 -9.76 -5.35 7.64
C GLN A 18 -8.87 -5.59 6.43
N ALA A 19 -9.42 -6.24 5.40
CA ALA A 19 -8.74 -6.50 4.12
C ALA A 19 -8.77 -5.28 3.19
N GLU A 20 -9.66 -4.33 3.46
CA GLU A 20 -9.76 -3.05 2.75
C GLU A 20 -9.85 -1.92 3.78
N VAL A 21 -9.05 -0.88 3.58
CA VAL A 21 -9.08 0.36 4.37
C VAL A 21 -9.11 1.56 3.43
N THR A 22 -9.42 2.74 3.97
CA THR A 22 -9.38 3.99 3.20
C THR A 22 -8.16 4.80 3.60
N ALA A 23 -7.49 5.42 2.64
CA ALA A 23 -6.39 6.34 2.89
C ALA A 23 -6.49 7.58 2.00
N GLU A 24 -5.97 8.71 2.46
CA GLU A 24 -6.00 9.98 1.74
C GLU A 24 -4.60 10.46 1.34
N GLY A 25 -4.47 10.97 0.11
CA GLY A 25 -3.19 11.46 -0.39
C GLY A 25 -3.22 11.89 -1.85
N GLY A 26 -2.23 12.67 -2.27
CA GLY A 26 -2.04 13.05 -3.68
C GLY A 26 -1.10 12.09 -4.42
N THR A 27 -0.33 11.29 -3.68
CA THR A 27 0.67 10.35 -4.18
C THR A 27 0.67 9.06 -3.38
N ILE A 28 1.32 8.01 -3.89
CA ILE A 28 1.52 6.75 -3.17
C ILE A 28 2.26 6.98 -1.83
N ALA A 29 3.26 7.87 -1.80
CA ALA A 29 3.95 8.23 -0.56
C ALA A 29 3.00 8.83 0.49
N ASP A 30 2.07 9.70 0.06
CA ASP A 30 1.06 10.26 0.95
C ASP A 30 0.13 9.16 1.49
N ILE A 31 -0.29 8.21 0.63
CA ILE A 31 -1.08 7.05 1.05
C ILE A 31 -0.34 6.24 2.13
N PHE A 32 0.95 5.99 1.98
CA PHE A 32 1.72 5.28 3.01
C PHE A 32 1.81 6.05 4.33
N ASN A 33 1.94 7.37 4.26
CA ASN A 33 1.98 8.22 5.46
C ASN A 33 0.63 8.23 6.17
N ASP A 34 -0.46 8.32 5.42
CA ASP A 34 -1.81 8.30 5.99
C ASP A 34 -2.15 6.93 6.60
N LEU A 35 -1.78 5.84 5.92
CA LEU A 35 -1.88 4.49 6.47
C LEU A 35 -1.09 4.33 7.78
N GLU A 36 0.12 4.89 7.88
CA GLU A 36 0.90 4.88 9.12
C GLU A 36 0.22 5.66 10.24
N SER A 37 -0.37 6.82 9.92
CA SER A 37 -1.11 7.63 10.88
C SER A 37 -2.35 6.90 11.41
N GLN A 38 -3.01 6.08 10.59
CA GLN A 38 -4.19 5.31 10.97
C GLN A 38 -3.84 3.96 11.64
N PHE A 39 -2.75 3.32 11.18
CA PHE A 39 -2.35 1.96 11.53
C PHE A 39 -0.84 1.90 11.80
N ALA A 40 -0.43 2.39 12.98
CA ALA A 40 0.97 2.50 13.37
C ALA A 40 1.76 1.18 13.15
N GLY A 41 2.93 1.31 12.52
CA GLY A 41 3.82 0.21 12.16
C GLY A 41 3.54 -0.44 10.81
N ILE A 42 2.48 -0.07 10.09
CA ILE A 42 2.21 -0.62 8.75
C ILE A 42 3.28 -0.20 7.74
N LYS A 43 3.74 1.05 7.80
CA LYS A 43 4.74 1.57 6.86
C LYS A 43 6.07 0.85 7.01
N GLU A 44 6.47 0.50 8.23
CA GLU A 44 7.68 -0.30 8.49
C GLU A 44 7.62 -1.69 7.85
N ARG A 45 6.42 -2.25 7.65
CA ARG A 45 6.22 -3.55 6.99
C ARG A 45 6.28 -3.47 5.47
N ILE A 46 5.96 -2.32 4.88
CA ILE A 46 5.82 -2.16 3.42
C ILE A 46 6.92 -1.32 2.78
N CYS A 47 7.57 -0.43 3.53
CA CYS A 47 8.62 0.47 3.09
C CYS A 47 9.96 0.22 3.80
N GLU A 48 11.05 0.62 3.15
CA GLU A 48 12.36 0.85 3.76
C GLU A 48 12.39 2.20 4.51
N GLU A 49 13.45 2.48 5.27
CA GLU A 49 13.60 3.72 6.05
C GLU A 49 13.55 5.00 5.18
N ASN A 50 13.96 4.91 3.92
CA ASN A 50 13.92 6.01 2.97
C ASN A 50 12.52 6.26 2.36
N GLY A 51 11.51 5.47 2.76
CA GLY A 51 10.13 5.57 2.26
C GLY A 51 9.84 4.78 0.99
N THR A 52 10.84 4.20 0.33
CA THR A 52 10.63 3.36 -0.86
C THR A 52 10.01 2.02 -0.47
N PRO A 53 9.12 1.43 -1.29
CA PRO A 53 8.59 0.09 -1.03
C PRO A 53 9.70 -0.95 -0.90
N ARG A 54 9.58 -1.87 0.06
CA ARG A 54 10.52 -2.99 0.24
C ARG A 54 10.55 -3.85 -1.02
N ARG A 55 11.70 -4.47 -1.32
CA ARG A 55 11.88 -5.32 -2.52
C ARG A 55 10.82 -6.42 -2.68
N PHE A 56 10.35 -6.98 -1.57
CA PHE A 56 9.36 -8.07 -1.58
C PHE A 56 7.92 -7.57 -1.41
N ILE A 57 7.67 -6.27 -1.60
CA ILE A 57 6.35 -5.67 -1.56
C ILE A 57 6.12 -5.00 -2.91
N ASN A 58 5.11 -5.48 -3.62
CA ASN A 58 4.66 -4.90 -4.87
C ASN A 58 3.46 -4.02 -4.56
N ILE A 59 3.45 -2.82 -5.12
CA ILE A 59 2.40 -1.85 -4.92
C ILE A 59 1.80 -1.57 -6.29
N TYR A 60 0.48 -1.68 -6.39
CA TYR A 60 -0.25 -1.46 -7.63
C TYR A 60 -1.23 -0.31 -7.47
N LEU A 61 -1.34 0.51 -8.52
CA LEU A 61 -2.40 1.48 -8.70
C LEU A 61 -3.31 0.98 -9.83
N ASN A 62 -4.57 0.66 -9.54
CA ASN A 62 -5.53 0.15 -10.54
C ASN A 62 -4.97 -0.98 -11.43
N GLU A 63 -4.27 -1.95 -10.84
CA GLU A 63 -3.63 -3.10 -11.53
C GLU A 63 -2.26 -2.84 -12.18
N GLU A 64 -1.74 -1.61 -12.18
CA GLU A 64 -0.40 -1.29 -12.70
C GLU A 64 0.63 -1.16 -11.57
N ASP A 65 1.75 -1.90 -11.65
CA ASP A 65 2.83 -1.84 -10.64
C ASP A 65 3.49 -0.46 -10.72
N ILE A 66 3.55 0.26 -9.59
CA ILE A 66 4.05 1.63 -9.52
C ILE A 66 5.52 1.75 -9.96
N ARG A 67 6.27 0.65 -10.00
CA ARG A 67 7.64 0.61 -10.52
C ARG A 67 7.73 0.90 -12.03
N PHE A 68 6.63 0.70 -12.77
CA PHE A 68 6.52 1.09 -14.18
C PHE A 68 5.88 2.48 -14.35
N LEU A 69 5.44 3.09 -13.25
CA LEU A 69 4.95 4.46 -13.16
C LEU A 69 6.05 5.35 -12.54
N ASP A 70 5.69 6.28 -11.65
CA ASP A 70 6.60 7.21 -10.96
C ASP A 70 6.98 6.72 -9.54
N GLY A 71 6.86 5.42 -9.27
CA GLY A 71 7.15 4.84 -7.96
C GLY A 71 6.27 5.42 -6.86
N GLU A 72 6.85 5.76 -5.72
CA GLU A 72 6.16 6.40 -4.60
C GLU A 72 5.62 7.80 -4.94
N ASN A 73 6.10 8.43 -6.00
CA ASN A 73 5.61 9.72 -6.49
C ASN A 73 4.41 9.58 -7.45
N THR A 74 4.01 8.35 -7.77
CA THR A 74 2.83 8.08 -8.62
C THR A 74 1.62 8.81 -8.06
N LYS A 75 1.00 9.64 -8.89
CA LYS A 75 -0.15 10.46 -8.53
C LYS A 75 -1.40 9.62 -8.37
N ILE A 76 -2.15 9.94 -7.32
CA ILE A 76 -3.45 9.34 -7.01
C ILE A 76 -4.56 10.27 -7.48
N LYS A 77 -5.62 9.68 -8.02
CA LYS A 77 -6.86 10.36 -8.44
C LYS A 77 -8.05 9.79 -7.69
N ASP A 78 -9.15 10.52 -7.75
CA ASP A 78 -10.43 10.06 -7.22
C ASP A 78 -10.87 8.78 -7.94
N GLY A 79 -11.36 7.80 -7.17
CA GLY A 79 -11.76 6.48 -7.66
C GLY A 79 -10.63 5.48 -7.86
N ASP A 80 -9.36 5.86 -7.65
CA ASP A 80 -8.24 4.93 -7.72
C ASP A 80 -8.28 3.89 -6.58
N GLU A 81 -7.70 2.72 -6.85
CA GLU A 81 -7.48 1.65 -5.89
C GLU A 81 -5.99 1.34 -5.78
N VAL A 82 -5.48 1.27 -4.55
CA VAL A 82 -4.11 0.86 -4.25
C VAL A 82 -4.11 -0.56 -3.69
N SER A 83 -3.26 -1.44 -4.22
CA SER A 83 -3.10 -2.80 -3.71
C SER A 83 -1.69 -3.06 -3.21
N ILE A 84 -1.58 -3.55 -1.98
CA ILE A 84 -0.32 -3.97 -1.38
C ILE A 84 -0.21 -5.49 -1.49
N ILE A 85 0.72 -5.97 -2.31
CA ILE A 85 0.87 -7.40 -2.60
C ILE A 85 2.29 -7.84 -2.21
N PRO A 86 2.45 -8.63 -1.12
CA PRO A 86 3.73 -9.19 -0.79
C PRO A 86 4.12 -10.22 -1.85
N ALA A 87 5.37 -10.18 -2.29
CA ALA A 87 5.97 -11.16 -3.18
C ALA A 87 6.21 -12.47 -2.42
N ILE A 88 5.12 -13.19 -2.14
CA ILE A 88 5.19 -14.55 -1.59
C ILE A 88 5.14 -15.49 -2.78
N ALA A 89 6.14 -16.36 -2.91
CA ALA A 89 6.05 -17.50 -3.80
C ALA A 89 4.88 -18.38 -3.33
N GLY A 90 3.74 -18.32 -4.04
CA GLY A 90 2.59 -19.22 -3.95
C GLY A 90 2.33 -19.86 -2.59
N GLY A 91 1.67 -19.14 -1.69
CA GLY A 91 1.04 -19.76 -0.54
C GLY A 91 -0.32 -20.32 -0.94
N ALA A 92 -0.41 -21.63 -1.12
CA ALA A 92 -1.68 -22.33 -1.26
C ALA A 92 -2.51 -22.14 0.02
N LEU A 93 -3.76 -21.70 -0.14
CA LEU A 93 -4.84 -21.95 0.80
C LEU A 93 -5.95 -22.67 0.04
#